data_AF-A0A9W7D0Y4-F1
#
_entry.id   AF-A0A9W7D0Y4-F1
#
_cell.length_a   1.000
_cell.length_b   1.000
_cell.length_c   1.000
_cell.angle_alpha   90.00
_cell.angle_beta   90.00
_cell.angle_gamma   90.00
#
_symmetry.space_group_name_H-M   'P 1'
#
loop_
_entity.id
_entity.type
_entity.pdbx_description
1 polymer ?
#
loop_
_entity_poly.entity_id
_entity_poly.type
_entity_poly.pdbx_seq_one_letter_code
_entity_poly.pdbx_strand_id
1 'polypeptide(L)' 'MWSMIDSMAATAKTAKMKRYRALGFAIILTNDAELDLLDWLVAVRRNGMPVAATMLQQEALEVARMCDVPPAAFGASAT' A
#
# COMPACT_ATOMS: atom_id res chain seq x y z
N MET A 1 21.10 -0.33 -1.23
CA MET A 1 19.93 -1.21 -1.02
C MET A 1 18.70 -0.61 -1.70
N TRP A 2 18.76 -0.37 -3.02
CA TRP A 2 17.66 0.21 -3.83
C TRP A 2 17.45 -0.56 -5.15
N SER A 3 18.32 -1.54 -5.48
CA SER A 3 18.28 -2.24 -6.77
C SER A 3 17.28 -3.40 -6.84
N MET A 4 16.70 -3.78 -5.70
CA MET A 4 15.78 -4.93 -5.64
C MET A 4 14.32 -4.56 -5.91
N ILE A 5 13.99 -3.27 -5.80
CA ILE A 5 12.62 -2.74 -6.04
C ILE A 5 12.35 -2.63 -7.55
N ASP A 6 13.35 -2.18 -8.32
CA ASP A 6 13.25 -2.06 -9.78
C ASP A 6 13.00 -3.39 -10.50
N SER A 7 13.59 -4.49 -10.01
CA SER A 7 13.45 -5.81 -10.65
C SER A 7 12.04 -6.39 -10.50
N MET A 8 11.34 -6.09 -9.41
CA MET A 8 9.98 -6.59 -9.16
C MET A 8 8.91 -5.79 -9.91
N ALA A 9 9.16 -4.51 -10.19
CA ALA A 9 8.25 -3.64 -10.96
C ALA A 9 8.18 -4.01 -12.46
N ALA A 10 9.14 -4.78 -12.98
CA ALA A 10 9.27 -5.09 -14.41
C ALA A 10 8.25 -6.14 -14.95
N THR A 11 7.40 -6.73 -14.10
CA THR A 11 6.50 -7.80 -14.55
C THR A 11 5.17 -7.23 -15.05
N ALA A 12 5.00 -7.16 -16.37
CA ALA A 12 3.81 -6.64 -17.05
C ALA A 12 2.48 -7.34 -16.69
N LYS A 13 2.51 -8.51 -16.05
CA LYS A 13 1.31 -9.29 -15.68
C LYS A 13 0.44 -8.64 -14.60
N THR A 14 0.98 -7.76 -13.78
CA THR A 14 0.24 -7.11 -12.68
C THR A 14 -0.08 -5.63 -12.95
N ALA A 15 0.49 -5.02 -13.99
CA ALA A 15 0.32 -3.60 -14.32
C ALA A 15 -1.15 -3.19 -14.57
N LYS A 16 -2.03 -4.14 -14.94
CA LYS A 16 -3.47 -3.90 -15.17
C LYS A 16 -4.36 -4.24 -13.97
N MET A 17 -3.81 -4.82 -12.89
CA MET A 17 -4.58 -5.14 -11.69
C MET A 17 -4.73 -3.88 -10.82
N LYS A 18 -5.80 -3.12 -11.05
CA LYS A 18 -6.21 -2.05 -10.13
C LYS A 18 -6.76 -2.69 -8.85
N ARG A 19 -5.90 -2.80 -7.84
CA ARG A 19 -6.32 -3.17 -6.48
C ARG A 19 -6.86 -1.91 -5.80
N TYR A 20 -8.11 -1.62 -6.07
CA TYR A 20 -8.87 -0.62 -5.31
C TYR A 20 -9.80 -1.36 -4.37
N ARG A 21 -9.79 -1.00 -3.09
CA ARG A 21 -10.79 -1.46 -2.12
C ARG A 21 -11.75 -0.30 -1.86
N ALA A 22 -13.04 -0.61 -1.65
CA ALA A 22 -13.98 0.38 -1.16
C ALA A 22 -13.56 0.80 0.26
N LEU A 23 -13.61 2.10 0.54
CA LEU A 23 -13.33 2.65 1.88
C LEU A 23 -14.25 2.02 2.92
N GLY A 24 -13.73 1.74 4.11
CA GLY A 24 -14.47 1.19 5.24
C GLY A 24 -14.70 -0.34 5.22
N PHE A 25 -14.15 -1.05 4.22
CA PHE A 25 -14.22 -2.52 4.19
C PHE A 25 -13.08 -3.17 4.99
N ALA A 26 -11.98 -2.46 5.29
CA ALA A 26 -11.00 -2.89 6.28
C ALA A 26 -11.32 -2.20 7.61
N ILE A 27 -12.15 -2.85 8.43
CA ILE A 27 -12.66 -2.36 9.72
C ILE A 27 -11.60 -2.09 10.80
N ILE A 28 -10.31 -2.15 10.46
CA ILE A 28 -9.17 -2.11 11.38
C ILE A 28 -8.40 -0.80 11.27
N LEU A 29 -8.30 -0.24 10.06
CA LEU A 29 -7.83 1.13 9.88
C LEU A 29 -9.03 2.07 9.97
N THR A 30 -8.80 3.27 10.49
CA THR A 30 -9.79 4.34 10.39
C THR A 30 -9.94 4.78 8.94
N ASN A 31 -11.08 5.39 8.59
CA ASN A 31 -11.28 5.94 7.26
C ASN A 31 -10.20 6.96 6.89
N ASP A 32 -9.76 7.78 7.86
CA ASP A 32 -8.72 8.78 7.66
C ASP A 32 -7.38 8.11 7.32
N ALA A 33 -7.01 7.02 8.02
CA ALA A 33 -5.81 6.25 7.73
C ALA A 33 -5.86 5.56 6.36
N GLU A 34 -7.03 5.07 5.94
CA GLU A 34 -7.21 4.54 4.58
C GLU A 34 -7.09 5.63 3.50
N LEU A 35 -7.59 6.84 3.77
CA LEU A 35 -7.46 7.99 2.88
C LEU A 35 -6.01 8.45 2.75
N ASP A 36 -5.27 8.53 3.85
CA ASP A 36 -3.85 8.88 3.83
C ASP A 36 -3.03 7.89 2.96
N LEU A 37 -3.31 6.58 3.10
CA LEU A 37 -2.70 5.54 2.26
C LEU A 37 -3.06 5.69 0.77
N LEU A 38 -4.31 6.06 0.48
CA LEU A 38 -4.78 6.28 -0.88
C LEU A 38 -4.11 7.53 -1.50
N ASP A 39 -4.02 8.62 -0.75
CA ASP A 39 -3.40 9.87 -1.19
C ASP A 39 -1.91 9.69 -1.44
N TRP A 40 -1.20 8.99 -0.55
CA TRP A 40 0.18 8.57 -0.78
C TRP A 40 0.32 7.75 -2.06
N LEU A 41 -0.49 6.71 -2.24
CA LEU A 41 -0.44 5.84 -3.42
C LEU A 41 -0.69 6.61 -4.72
N VAL A 42 -1.65 7.54 -4.70
CA VAL A 42 -1.97 8.41 -5.83
C VAL A 42 -0.82 9.36 -6.12
N ALA A 43 -0.21 9.98 -5.10
CA ALA A 43 0.91 10.90 -5.25
C ALA A 43 2.12 10.20 -5.89
N VAL A 44 2.50 9.01 -5.39
CA VAL A 44 3.63 8.24 -5.93
C VAL A 44 3.37 7.83 -7.39
N ARG A 45 2.16 7.35 -7.71
CA ARG A 45 1.80 6.99 -9.10
C ARG A 45 1.75 8.19 -10.04
N ARG A 46 1.27 9.36 -9.56
CA ARG A 46 1.26 10.61 -10.36
C ARG A 46 2.67 11.08 -10.71
N ASN A 47 3.65 10.80 -9.86
CA ASN A 47 5.06 11.05 -10.13
C ASN A 47 5.71 10.04 -11.10
N GLY A 48 4.92 9.15 -11.72
CA GLY A 48 5.40 8.16 -12.68
C GLY A 48 6.13 6.98 -12.03
N MET A 49 6.15 6.90 -10.70
CA MET A 49 6.84 5.86 -9.96
C MET A 49 5.93 4.62 -9.82
N PRO A 50 6.37 3.43 -10.26
CA PRO A 50 5.63 2.20 -10.01
C PRO A 50 5.62 1.89 -8.50
N VAL A 51 4.46 1.54 -7.97
CA VAL A 51 4.33 1.09 -6.57
C VAL A 51 4.25 -0.42 -6.57
N ALA A 52 5.32 -1.06 -6.10
CA ALA A 52 5.34 -2.50 -5.86
C ALA A 52 4.39 -2.87 -4.71
N ALA A 53 3.83 -4.07 -4.74
CA ALA A 53 2.90 -4.52 -3.71
C ALA A 53 3.54 -4.59 -2.31
N THR A 54 4.85 -4.84 -2.23
CA THR A 54 5.63 -4.81 -0.98
C THR A 54 5.79 -3.40 -0.42
N MET A 55 5.91 -2.38 -1.27
CA MET A 55 5.94 -0.98 -0.82
C MET A 55 4.60 -0.58 -0.22
N LEU A 56 3.50 -0.92 -0.89
CA LEU A 56 2.16 -0.67 -0.36
C LEU A 56 1.91 -1.44 0.95
N GLN A 57 2.42 -2.67 1.06
CA GLN A 57 2.37 -3.45 2.29
C GLN A 57 3.09 -2.74 3.44
N GLN A 58 4.32 -2.26 3.20
CA GLN A 58 5.12 -1.56 4.20
C GLN A 58 4.46 -0.26 4.65
N GLU A 59 3.99 0.55 3.69
CA GLU A 59 3.31 1.80 4.01
C GLU A 59 2.04 1.55 4.85
N ALA A 60 1.25 0.54 4.48
CA ALA A 60 0.05 0.18 5.22
C ALA A 60 0.35 -0.26 6.67
N LEU A 61 1.44 -1.00 6.89
CA LEU A 61 1.88 -1.37 8.24
C LEU A 61 2.37 -0.16 9.04
N GLU A 62 3.05 0.78 8.39
CA GLU A 62 3.54 1.99 9.04
C GLU A 62 2.40 2.94 9.44
N VAL A 63 1.41 3.12 8.56
CA VAL A 63 0.20 3.89 8.89
C VAL A 63 -0.57 3.23 10.03
N ALA A 64 -0.71 1.90 10.03
CA ALA A 64 -1.31 1.18 11.16
C ALA A 64 -0.57 1.46 12.48
N ARG A 65 0.77 1.46 12.45
CA ARG A 65 1.62 1.80 13.60
C ARG A 65 1.41 3.23 14.07
N MET A 66 1.29 4.20 13.16
CA MET A 66 1.04 5.60 13.48
C MET A 66 -0.36 5.84 14.08
N CYS A 67 -1.32 4.98 13.75
CA CYS A 67 -2.67 4.99 14.32
C CYS A 67 -2.81 4.13 15.59
N ASP A 68 -1.68 3.72 16.21
CA ASP A 68 -1.64 2.85 17.39
C ASP A 68 -2.41 1.52 17.23
N VAL A 69 -2.52 1.03 15.99
CA VAL A 69 -3.16 -0.26 15.70
C VAL A 69 -2.17 -1.38 16.02
N PRO A 70 -2.53 -2.36 16.87
CA PRO A 70 -1.64 -3.46 17.21
C PRO A 70 -1.26 -4.30 15.97
N PRO A 71 0.00 -4.77 15.83
CA PRO A 71 0.41 -5.62 14.72
C PRO A 71 -0.39 -6.92 14.57
N ALA A 72 -0.92 -7.43 15.68
CA ALA A 72 -1.80 -8.61 15.67
C ALA A 72 -3.21 -8.31 15.14
N ALA A 73 -3.64 -7.05 15.17
CA ALA A 73 -4.93 -6.62 14.69
C ALA A 73 -4.88 -6.31 13.18
N PHE A 74 -3.79 -5.76 12.66
CA PHE A 74 -3.70 -5.37 11.26
C PHE A 74 -2.64 -6.16 10.49
N GLY A 75 -3.09 -6.88 9.44
CA GLY A 75 -2.22 -7.57 8.50
C GLY A 75 -2.33 -6.99 7.09
N ALA A 76 -1.19 -6.65 6.50
CA ALA A 76 -1.10 -6.28 5.09
C ALA A 76 -0.44 -7.40 4.28
N SER A 77 -1.00 -7.71 3.11
CA SER A 77 -0.44 -8.69 2.17
C SER A 77 0.05 -8.01 0.90
N ALA A 78 1.26 -8.36 0.45
CA ALA A 78 1.79 -7.97 -0.86
C ALA A 78 1.31 -8.87 -2.02
N THR A 79 0.48 -9.88 -1.73
CA THR A 79 -0.05 -10.85 -2.71
C THR A 79 -1.45 -10.50 -3.13
#